data_AF-A0AAI9FH87-F1
#
_entry.id   AF-A0AAI9FH87-F1
#
_cell.length_a   1.000
_cell.length_b   1.000
_cell.length_c   1.000
_cell.angle_alpha   90.00
_cell.angle_beta   90.00
_cell.angle_gamma   90.00
#
_symmetry.space_group_name_H-M   'P 1'
#
loop_
_entity.id
_entity.type
_entity.pdbx_description
1 polymer ?
#
loop_
_entity_poly.entity_id
_entity_poly.type
_entity_poly.pdbx_seq_one_letter_code
_entity_poly.pdbx_strand_id
1 'polypeptide(L)'
;MNATNASTTEKGLVQLCSDTDNDSEELAATPKAVKDVMDEAKTKAPLDSPAFTGTPTTPTPPDDAAGLEAANAAFVRKLLAALVGSSPEVLDTLNELAAALGNDPNFATTITNALAGKQPLNDVLTAISALTQRADNLLYFNTDGNASLSLLSEKGRALLAHDTAEAMRTELELNAAATMEPQSDIRDRTPGRLALSGMYGFGQAFTSTDALAFEGLSDFVEWLKKVTPGRYAVSITDSSQLLTGTTQFNGIIDVMWSPYANSESDTVRKFKTLMCYNQYYQGEHCIHYMQYRYNDSDNSWNMSSRVVVYDGDSLAYLLSRMAGSGSYYKYPAVGVPIMAAYQGESFGADASLGLGDIVPGSRLGPLAMSARVSDTGTYASSPQVVIGGAGEYNFPGRYTALSGTRISHDTTRGYIGLFVRIE
;
A
#
# COMPACT_ATOMS: atom_id res chain seq x y z
N MET A 1 81.07 -33.70 138.04
CA MET A 1 81.44 -34.16 136.69
C MET A 1 81.48 -32.93 135.79
N ASN A 2 82.61 -32.65 135.13
CA ASN A 2 82.69 -31.60 134.11
C ASN A 2 82.23 -32.22 132.79
N ALA A 3 80.99 -31.95 132.38
CA ALA A 3 80.50 -32.36 131.07
C ALA A 3 80.77 -31.25 130.04
N THR A 4 81.31 -31.61 128.88
CA THR A 4 81.58 -30.72 127.73
C THR A 4 80.39 -30.66 126.79
N ASN A 5 80.24 -29.57 126.03
CA ASN A 5 79.19 -29.45 125.01
C ASN A 5 79.41 -30.47 123.89
N ALA A 6 78.32 -30.94 123.26
CA ALA A 6 78.42 -31.84 122.11
C ALA A 6 78.82 -31.10 120.83
N SER A 7 79.36 -31.83 119.88
CA SER A 7 79.58 -31.38 118.50
C SER A 7 79.02 -32.41 117.52
N THR A 8 79.11 -32.13 116.22
CA THR A 8 78.74 -33.10 115.17
C THR A 8 79.71 -34.30 115.10
N THR A 9 80.85 -34.24 115.78
CA THR A 9 81.90 -35.29 115.78
C THR A 9 82.17 -35.91 117.16
N GLU A 10 81.77 -35.27 118.26
CA GLU A 10 82.02 -35.72 119.64
C GLU A 10 80.77 -35.65 120.53
N LYS A 11 80.62 -36.60 121.46
CA LYS A 11 79.48 -36.67 122.38
C LYS A 11 79.64 -35.65 123.53
N GLY A 12 78.55 -34.98 123.92
CA GLY A 12 78.51 -34.02 125.03
C GLY A 12 77.09 -33.61 125.43
N LEU A 13 76.96 -32.57 126.26
CA LEU A 13 75.67 -31.94 126.60
C LEU A 13 75.23 -30.99 125.48
N VAL A 14 73.93 -30.93 125.19
CA VAL A 14 73.37 -30.04 124.16
C VAL A 14 72.25 -29.19 124.75
N GLN A 15 72.29 -27.89 124.49
CA GLN A 15 71.19 -26.99 124.81
C GLN A 15 70.15 -27.03 123.68
N LEU A 16 68.88 -27.16 124.07
CA LEU A 16 67.76 -27.26 123.14
C LEU A 16 67.22 -25.86 122.81
N CYS A 17 66.94 -25.60 121.52
CA CYS A 17 66.33 -24.36 121.04
C CYS A 17 64.99 -24.65 120.36
N SER A 18 63.98 -23.81 120.62
CA SER A 18 62.65 -23.92 120.00
C SER A 18 62.34 -22.82 118.99
N ASP A 19 63.30 -21.95 118.70
CA ASP A 19 63.14 -20.90 117.70
C ASP A 19 63.22 -21.52 116.30
N THR A 20 62.37 -21.06 115.38
CA THR A 20 62.24 -21.61 114.03
C THR A 20 63.22 -20.99 113.02
N ASP A 21 63.93 -19.94 113.44
CA ASP A 21 64.86 -19.14 112.64
C ASP A 21 66.22 -18.95 113.33
N ASN A 22 66.52 -19.71 114.40
CA ASN A 22 67.82 -19.64 115.08
C ASN A 22 68.95 -20.16 114.18
N ASP A 23 69.99 -19.35 114.01
CA ASP A 23 71.15 -19.58 113.17
C ASP A 23 72.34 -20.22 113.90
N SER A 24 72.24 -20.47 115.21
CA SER A 24 73.29 -21.12 116.00
C SER A 24 73.46 -22.60 115.66
N GLU A 25 74.69 -22.99 115.30
CA GLU A 25 75.09 -24.39 115.06
C GLU A 25 75.40 -25.18 116.35
N GLU A 26 75.43 -24.52 117.52
CA GLU A 26 75.76 -25.14 118.81
C GLU A 26 74.52 -25.66 119.57
N LEU A 27 73.32 -25.29 119.12
CA LEU A 27 72.04 -25.64 119.75
C LEU A 27 71.32 -26.73 118.93
N ALA A 28 70.72 -27.71 119.60
CA ALA A 28 69.86 -28.67 118.91
C ALA A 28 68.42 -28.15 118.78
N ALA A 29 67.87 -28.24 117.57
CA ALA A 29 66.47 -27.96 117.31
C ALA A 29 65.57 -28.93 118.10
N THR A 30 64.55 -28.39 118.76
CA THR A 30 63.51 -29.21 119.40
C THR A 30 62.53 -29.77 118.38
N PRO A 31 61.80 -30.86 118.71
CA PRO A 31 60.69 -31.34 117.89
C PRO A 31 59.61 -30.29 117.61
N LYS A 32 59.47 -29.29 118.50
CA LYS A 32 58.57 -28.15 118.31
C LYS A 32 59.02 -27.27 117.15
N ALA A 33 60.26 -26.81 117.15
CA ALA A 33 60.82 -25.99 116.06
C ALA A 33 60.73 -26.72 114.70
N VAL A 34 61.06 -28.01 114.67
CA VAL A 34 60.96 -28.83 113.44
C VAL A 34 59.51 -28.95 112.96
N LYS A 35 58.55 -29.11 113.89
CA LYS A 35 57.12 -29.18 113.55
C LYS A 35 56.61 -27.86 112.98
N ASP A 36 56.96 -26.73 113.60
CA ASP A 36 56.50 -25.41 113.17
C ASP A 36 57.04 -25.06 111.77
N VAL A 37 58.33 -25.34 111.51
CA VAL A 37 58.93 -25.21 110.17
C VAL A 37 58.26 -26.14 109.15
N MET A 38 57.97 -27.38 109.52
CA MET A 38 57.32 -28.36 108.64
C MET A 38 55.86 -27.98 108.33
N ASP A 39 55.14 -27.42 109.30
CA ASP A 39 53.78 -26.94 109.09
C ASP A 39 53.76 -25.70 108.19
N GLU A 40 54.72 -24.78 108.32
CA GLU A 40 54.87 -23.68 107.36
C GLU A 40 55.26 -24.20 105.96
N ALA A 41 56.20 -25.14 105.85
CA ALA A 41 56.61 -25.72 104.57
C ALA A 41 55.42 -26.35 103.82
N LYS A 42 54.48 -26.99 104.54
CA LYS A 42 53.24 -27.54 103.96
C LYS A 42 52.27 -26.48 103.44
N THR A 43 52.41 -25.21 103.82
CA THR A 43 51.60 -24.10 103.28
C THR A 43 52.18 -23.50 102.00
N LYS A 44 53.44 -23.81 101.65
CA LYS A 44 54.06 -23.35 100.40
C LYS A 44 53.67 -24.27 99.24
N ALA A 45 53.63 -23.73 98.03
CA ALA A 45 53.34 -24.53 96.84
C ALA A 45 54.53 -25.45 96.48
N PRO A 46 54.30 -26.63 95.87
CA PRO A 46 55.39 -27.46 95.34
C PRO A 46 56.29 -26.68 94.38
N LEU A 47 57.60 -26.92 94.45
CA LEU A 47 58.56 -26.27 93.54
C LEU A 47 58.33 -26.68 92.08
N ASP A 48 58.08 -27.97 91.86
CA ASP A 48 57.77 -28.52 90.55
C ASP A 48 56.27 -28.51 90.30
N SER A 49 55.84 -27.79 89.27
CA SER A 49 54.45 -27.71 88.81
C SER A 49 53.43 -27.39 89.92
N PRO A 50 53.58 -26.23 90.61
CA PRO A 50 52.60 -25.81 91.60
C PRO A 50 51.19 -25.70 90.99
N ALA A 51 50.19 -26.28 91.65
CA ALA A 51 48.79 -26.04 91.30
C ALA A 51 48.34 -24.72 91.92
N PHE A 52 48.07 -23.71 91.10
CA PHE A 52 47.52 -22.44 91.56
C PHE A 52 45.98 -22.51 91.64
N THR A 53 45.41 -22.16 92.78
CA THR A 53 43.95 -22.04 92.99
C THR A 53 43.59 -20.62 93.41
N GLY A 54 42.37 -20.15 93.10
CA GLY A 54 41.94 -18.77 93.38
C GLY A 54 42.46 -17.76 92.34
N THR A 55 42.91 -16.60 92.79
CA THR A 55 43.40 -15.49 91.92
C THR A 55 44.89 -15.22 92.20
N PRO A 56 45.81 -16.10 91.77
CA PRO A 56 47.25 -15.89 91.94
C PRO A 56 47.69 -14.59 91.24
N THR A 57 48.50 -13.79 91.91
CA THR A 57 49.10 -12.60 91.32
C THR A 57 50.57 -12.87 90.99
N THR A 58 50.98 -12.47 89.78
CA THR A 58 52.38 -12.47 89.36
C THR A 58 52.74 -11.09 88.83
N PRO A 59 54.00 -10.65 88.98
CA PRO A 59 54.48 -9.45 88.30
C PRO A 59 54.18 -9.54 86.79
N THR A 60 53.70 -8.45 86.18
CA THR A 60 53.47 -8.40 84.74
C THR A 60 54.81 -8.42 84.01
N PRO A 61 55.06 -9.41 83.12
CA PRO A 61 56.27 -9.44 82.31
C PRO A 61 56.41 -8.17 81.45
N PRO A 62 57.64 -7.76 81.09
CA PRO A 62 57.88 -6.73 80.10
C PRO A 62 57.39 -7.16 78.71
N ASP A 63 57.15 -6.21 77.81
CA ASP A 63 56.46 -6.44 76.53
C ASP A 63 57.23 -7.36 75.56
N ASP A 64 58.55 -7.44 75.72
CA ASP A 64 59.47 -8.25 74.94
C ASP A 64 59.79 -9.62 75.58
N ALA A 65 59.06 -9.99 76.64
CA ALA A 65 59.22 -11.29 77.29
C ALA A 65 58.94 -12.44 76.30
N ALA A 66 59.93 -13.30 76.11
CA ALA A 66 59.90 -14.45 75.19
C ALA A 66 60.34 -15.76 75.87
N GLY A 67 60.50 -15.75 77.19
CA GLY A 67 60.98 -16.89 77.97
C GLY A 67 59.87 -17.74 78.56
N LEU A 68 60.16 -18.35 79.71
CA LEU A 68 59.25 -19.22 80.47
C LEU A 68 58.52 -18.45 81.60
N GLU A 69 58.37 -17.14 81.49
CA GLU A 69 57.68 -16.31 82.48
C GLU A 69 56.19 -16.69 82.59
N ALA A 70 55.60 -16.52 83.78
CA ALA A 70 54.17 -16.72 83.97
C ALA A 70 53.35 -15.59 83.30
N ALA A 71 52.71 -15.90 82.17
CA ALA A 71 51.84 -14.96 81.47
C ALA A 71 50.59 -14.64 82.32
N ASN A 72 50.47 -13.40 82.78
CA ASN A 72 49.29 -12.94 83.52
C ASN A 72 48.25 -12.29 82.61
N ALA A 73 47.03 -12.11 83.12
CA ALA A 73 45.93 -11.58 82.33
C ALA A 73 46.17 -10.13 81.83
N ALA A 74 46.99 -9.34 82.51
CA ALA A 74 47.35 -7.99 82.07
C ALA A 74 48.28 -8.03 80.84
N PHE A 75 49.29 -8.91 80.87
CA PHE A 75 50.21 -9.15 79.77
C PHE A 75 49.49 -9.64 78.50
N VAL A 76 48.62 -10.66 78.63
CA VAL A 76 47.84 -11.19 77.50
C VAL A 76 46.89 -10.15 76.92
N ARG A 77 46.16 -9.41 77.76
CA ARG A 77 45.27 -8.34 77.29
C ARG A 77 46.03 -7.23 76.59
N LYS A 78 47.23 -6.87 77.08
CA LYS A 78 48.08 -5.86 76.46
C LYS A 78 48.59 -6.32 75.09
N LEU A 79 49.08 -7.55 74.97
CA LEU A 79 49.52 -8.11 73.68
C LEU A 79 48.38 -8.26 72.67
N LEU A 80 47.19 -8.69 73.13
CA LEU A 80 46.01 -8.74 72.27
C LEU A 80 45.57 -7.35 71.82
N ALA A 81 45.58 -6.37 72.73
CA ALA A 81 45.31 -4.98 72.40
C ALA A 81 46.39 -4.39 71.49
N ALA A 82 47.65 -4.83 71.56
CA ALA A 82 48.70 -4.44 70.62
C ALA A 82 48.52 -5.11 69.26
N LEU A 83 48.11 -6.38 69.20
CA LEU A 83 47.79 -7.08 67.96
C LEU A 83 46.60 -6.43 67.25
N VAL A 84 45.51 -6.18 67.98
CA VAL A 84 44.30 -5.50 67.47
C VAL A 84 44.58 -4.01 67.20
N GLY A 85 45.31 -3.36 68.09
CA GLY A 85 45.69 -1.95 68.05
C GLY A 85 46.85 -1.61 67.10
N SER A 86 47.48 -2.62 66.50
CA SER A 86 48.40 -2.46 65.35
C SER A 86 47.66 -2.44 64.00
N SER A 87 46.34 -2.69 64.00
CA SER A 87 45.48 -2.56 62.83
C SER A 87 44.09 -1.93 63.08
N PRO A 88 43.95 -0.85 63.87
CA PRO A 88 42.74 -0.03 63.87
C PRO A 88 42.46 0.46 62.46
N GLU A 89 43.48 0.95 61.76
CA GLU A 89 43.34 1.46 60.39
C GLU A 89 42.89 0.35 59.42
N VAL A 90 43.40 -0.88 59.54
CA VAL A 90 42.99 -2.00 58.66
C VAL A 90 41.59 -2.50 58.99
N LEU A 91 41.23 -2.59 60.28
CA LEU A 91 39.87 -2.97 60.69
C LEU A 91 38.85 -1.89 60.34
N ASP A 92 39.24 -0.62 60.49
CA ASP A 92 38.46 0.53 60.03
C ASP A 92 38.33 0.48 58.51
N THR A 93 39.40 0.19 57.76
CA THR A 93 39.35 -0.03 56.31
C THR A 93 38.38 -1.18 55.95
N LEU A 94 38.39 -2.29 56.67
CA LEU A 94 37.46 -3.40 56.42
C LEU A 94 36.00 -3.03 56.75
N ASN A 95 35.78 -2.28 57.83
CA ASN A 95 34.46 -1.78 58.21
C ASN A 95 33.96 -0.71 57.22
N GLU A 96 34.85 0.17 56.76
CA GLU A 96 34.60 1.18 55.71
C GLU A 96 34.29 0.52 54.38
N LEU A 97 35.02 -0.54 53.99
CA LEU A 97 34.73 -1.30 52.77
C LEU A 97 33.40 -2.05 52.87
N ALA A 98 33.11 -2.69 54.00
CA ALA A 98 31.82 -3.35 54.23
C ALA A 98 30.66 -2.35 54.18
N ALA A 99 30.82 -1.19 54.82
CA ALA A 99 29.85 -0.09 54.77
C ALA A 99 29.72 0.50 53.35
N ALA A 100 30.82 0.68 52.61
CA ALA A 100 30.81 1.17 51.24
C ALA A 100 30.12 0.22 50.26
N LEU A 101 30.15 -1.09 50.54
CA LEU A 101 29.39 -2.12 49.82
C LEU A 101 27.98 -2.34 50.40
N GLY A 102 27.55 -1.51 51.35
CA GLY A 102 26.18 -1.50 51.89
C GLY A 102 25.90 -2.57 52.95
N ASN A 103 26.93 -3.17 53.56
CA ASN A 103 26.80 -4.29 54.50
C ASN A 103 25.95 -5.45 53.95
N ASP A 104 26.00 -5.68 52.63
CA ASP A 104 25.19 -6.68 51.94
C ASP A 104 25.86 -8.07 51.97
N PRO A 105 25.34 -9.04 52.75
CA PRO A 105 25.90 -10.40 52.80
C PRO A 105 25.75 -11.15 51.47
N ASN A 106 24.87 -10.69 50.58
CA ASN A 106 24.62 -11.25 49.27
C ASN A 106 25.06 -10.30 48.15
N PHE A 107 26.01 -9.39 48.40
CA PHE A 107 26.43 -8.35 47.46
C PHE A 107 26.63 -8.87 46.03
N ALA A 108 27.34 -9.97 45.85
CA ALA A 108 27.55 -10.58 44.53
C ALA A 108 26.22 -10.94 43.83
N THR A 109 25.28 -11.55 44.56
CA THR A 109 23.95 -11.89 44.05
C THR A 109 23.12 -10.64 43.78
N THR A 110 23.16 -9.64 44.66
CA THR A 110 22.46 -8.36 44.49
C THR A 110 22.93 -7.63 43.25
N ILE A 111 24.25 -7.50 43.06
CA ILE A 111 24.84 -6.89 41.87
C ILE A 111 24.53 -7.71 40.62
N THR A 112 24.65 -9.04 40.68
CA THR A 112 24.30 -9.91 39.54
C THR A 112 22.84 -9.74 39.14
N ASN A 113 21.90 -9.67 40.09
CA ASN A 113 20.49 -9.42 39.82
C ASN A 113 20.26 -8.01 39.25
N ALA A 114 20.94 -7.00 39.79
CA ALA A 114 20.84 -5.63 39.29
C ALA A 114 21.37 -5.50 37.86
N LEU A 115 22.44 -6.20 37.51
CA LEU A 115 22.99 -6.27 36.15
C LEU A 115 22.10 -7.10 35.22
N ALA A 116 21.54 -8.22 35.70
CA ALA A 116 20.64 -9.07 34.92
C ALA A 116 19.36 -8.32 34.50
N GLY A 117 18.93 -7.33 35.28
CA GLY A 117 17.81 -6.44 34.92
C GLY A 117 18.18 -5.32 33.94
N LYS A 118 19.46 -5.11 33.63
CA LYS A 118 19.87 -4.11 32.62
C LYS A 118 19.70 -4.69 31.22
N GLN A 119 19.23 -3.84 30.31
CA GLN A 119 19.19 -4.16 28.90
C GLN A 119 20.62 -4.35 28.36
N PRO A 120 20.92 -5.45 27.65
CA PRO A 120 22.21 -5.63 27.00
C PRO A 120 22.50 -4.48 26.02
N LEU A 121 23.77 -4.10 25.90
CA LEU A 121 24.18 -3.11 24.92
C LEU A 121 23.84 -3.60 23.51
N ASN A 122 23.13 -2.78 22.75
CA ASN A 122 22.66 -3.10 21.41
C ASN A 122 22.56 -1.82 20.59
N ASP A 123 23.24 -1.80 19.44
CA ASP A 123 23.37 -0.60 18.62
C ASP A 123 22.03 -0.03 18.15
N VAL A 124 21.05 -0.89 17.87
CA VAL A 124 19.70 -0.47 17.44
C VAL A 124 18.96 0.22 18.59
N LEU A 125 19.01 -0.36 19.80
CA LEU A 125 18.38 0.23 20.98
C LEU A 125 19.07 1.54 21.39
N THR A 126 20.39 1.61 21.27
CA THR A 126 21.14 2.85 21.45
C THR A 126 20.71 3.91 20.44
N ALA A 127 20.60 3.57 19.15
CA ALA A 127 20.14 4.49 18.11
C ALA A 127 18.71 4.99 18.36
N ILE A 128 17.78 4.11 18.74
CA ILE A 128 16.40 4.46 19.07
C ILE A 128 16.36 5.38 20.31
N SER A 129 17.15 5.09 21.34
CA SER A 129 17.19 5.89 22.59
C SER A 129 17.76 7.31 22.39
N ALA A 130 18.56 7.51 21.34
CA ALA A 130 19.10 8.81 20.98
C ALA A 130 18.07 9.71 20.25
N LEU A 131 16.95 9.16 19.80
CA LEU A 131 15.89 9.93 19.14
C LEU A 131 15.15 10.80 20.15
N THR A 132 14.93 12.07 19.80
CA THR A 132 14.10 12.97 20.61
C THR A 132 12.64 12.52 20.53
N GLN A 133 12.04 12.19 21.67
CA GLN A 133 10.62 11.83 21.76
C GLN A 133 9.75 13.01 21.27
N ARG A 134 8.80 12.71 20.37
CA ARG A 134 7.85 13.68 19.81
C ARG A 134 6.48 13.03 19.69
N ALA A 135 5.43 13.81 19.93
CA ALA A 135 4.06 13.38 19.65
C ALA A 135 3.87 13.16 18.15
N ASP A 136 2.92 12.30 17.78
CA ASP A 136 2.48 12.06 16.41
C ASP A 136 3.56 11.54 15.43
N ASN A 137 4.68 11.02 15.93
CA ASN A 137 5.75 10.49 15.10
C ASN A 137 5.78 8.95 15.09
N LEU A 138 6.05 8.36 13.93
CA LEU A 138 6.31 6.93 13.75
C LEU A 138 7.82 6.66 13.67
N LEU A 139 8.29 5.66 14.42
CA LEU A 139 9.65 5.14 14.30
C LEU A 139 9.79 4.32 13.01
N TYR A 140 10.84 4.60 12.24
CA TYR A 140 11.18 3.83 11.05
C TYR A 140 12.70 3.81 10.83
N PHE A 141 13.18 2.92 9.97
CA PHE A 141 14.55 2.95 9.48
C PHE A 141 14.58 3.64 8.11
N ASN A 142 15.42 4.65 7.97
CA ASN A 142 15.54 5.38 6.71
C ASN A 142 16.35 4.59 5.66
N THR A 143 16.55 5.16 4.48
CA THR A 143 17.31 4.53 3.38
C THR A 143 18.75 4.20 3.74
N ASP A 144 19.32 4.88 4.72
CA ASP A 144 20.68 4.65 5.21
C ASP A 144 20.72 3.59 6.32
N GLY A 145 19.58 2.97 6.65
CA GLY A 145 19.45 1.97 7.70
C GLY A 145 19.43 2.54 9.13
N ASN A 146 19.33 3.87 9.28
CA ASN A 146 19.34 4.53 10.58
C ASN A 146 17.93 4.68 11.15
N ALA A 147 17.78 4.48 12.46
CA ALA A 147 16.53 4.75 13.16
C ALA A 147 16.19 6.25 13.09
N SER A 148 14.94 6.57 12.74
CA SER A 148 14.47 7.94 12.55
C SER A 148 12.97 8.05 12.85
N LEU A 149 12.46 9.28 12.90
CA LEU A 149 11.06 9.59 13.18
C LEU A 149 10.42 10.32 12.01
N SER A 150 9.24 9.87 11.58
CA SER A 150 8.43 10.56 10.57
C SER A 150 7.14 11.07 11.19
N LEU A 151 6.76 12.30 10.89
CA LEU A 151 5.49 12.88 11.36
C LEU A 151 4.31 12.16 10.67
N LEU A 152 3.37 11.66 11.46
CA LEU A 152 2.09 11.13 10.96
C LEU A 152 1.05 12.25 10.93
N SER A 153 0.37 12.38 9.79
CA SER A 153 -0.83 13.20 9.69
C SER A 153 -1.94 12.65 10.60
N GLU A 154 -2.93 13.49 10.93
CA GLU A 154 -4.11 13.06 11.69
C GLU A 154 -4.80 11.86 11.04
N LYS A 155 -5.01 11.93 9.72
CA LYS A 155 -5.57 10.83 8.93
C LYS A 155 -4.72 9.56 8.99
N GLY A 156 -3.39 9.70 8.94
CA GLY A 156 -2.45 8.57 9.05
C GLY A 156 -2.50 7.90 10.43
N ARG A 157 -2.62 8.69 11.51
CA ARG A 157 -2.82 8.15 12.86
C ARG A 157 -4.16 7.45 13.01
N ALA A 158 -5.23 8.05 12.47
CA ALA A 158 -6.55 7.44 12.48
C ALA A 158 -6.55 6.08 11.73
N LEU A 159 -5.89 6.03 10.57
CA LEU A 159 -5.76 4.79 9.80
C LEU A 159 -5.02 3.68 10.57
N LEU A 160 -3.92 4.02 11.24
CA LEU A 160 -3.11 3.07 12.04
C LEU A 160 -3.79 2.65 13.35
N ALA A 161 -4.79 3.40 13.82
CA ALA A 161 -5.53 3.09 15.04
C ALA A 161 -6.61 2.01 14.83
N HIS A 162 -6.97 1.74 13.57
CA HIS A 162 -7.95 0.70 13.23
C HIS A 162 -7.29 -0.68 13.15
N ASP A 163 -7.96 -1.71 13.67
CA ASP A 163 -7.50 -3.11 13.70
C ASP A 163 -8.19 -4.01 12.66
N THR A 164 -9.19 -3.49 11.95
CA THR A 164 -9.95 -4.18 10.91
C THR A 164 -9.80 -3.51 9.56
N ALA A 165 -9.78 -4.32 8.51
CA ALA A 165 -9.73 -3.81 7.15
C ALA A 165 -10.99 -2.98 6.80
N GLU A 166 -12.14 -3.31 7.40
CA GLU A 166 -13.39 -2.57 7.28
C GLU A 166 -13.25 -1.13 7.78
N ALA A 167 -12.74 -0.95 9.01
CA ALA A 167 -12.58 0.37 9.60
C ALA A 167 -11.50 1.19 8.86
N MET A 168 -10.42 0.55 8.40
CA MET A 168 -9.43 1.20 7.53
C MET A 168 -10.03 1.69 6.20
N ARG A 169 -10.91 0.90 5.56
CA ARG A 169 -11.60 1.31 4.32
C ARG A 169 -12.55 2.49 4.57
N THR A 170 -13.23 2.52 5.71
CA THR A 170 -14.06 3.65 6.12
C THR A 170 -13.22 4.89 6.36
N GLU A 171 -12.06 4.77 7.01
CA GLU A 171 -11.13 5.88 7.19
C GLU A 171 -10.65 6.44 5.85
N LEU A 172 -10.33 5.57 4.89
CA LEU A 172 -9.96 5.95 3.54
C LEU A 172 -11.15 6.42 2.67
N GLU A 173 -12.37 6.42 3.20
CA GLU A 173 -13.60 6.85 2.51
C GLU A 173 -13.89 6.07 1.21
N LEU A 174 -13.42 4.82 1.13
CA LEU A 174 -13.54 4.00 -0.08
C LEU A 174 -14.96 3.43 -0.29
N ASN A 175 -15.84 3.53 0.72
CA ASN A 175 -17.25 3.12 0.66
C ASN A 175 -17.44 1.70 0.07
N ALA A 176 -18.55 1.46 -0.63
CA ALA A 176 -18.87 0.15 -1.20
C ALA A 176 -17.86 -0.32 -2.25
N ALA A 177 -17.20 0.61 -2.96
CA ALA A 177 -16.32 0.30 -4.08
C ALA A 177 -15.14 -0.61 -3.69
N ALA A 178 -14.59 -0.46 -2.48
CA ALA A 178 -13.46 -1.28 -2.02
C ALA A 178 -13.82 -2.73 -1.65
N THR A 179 -15.10 -3.09 -1.68
CA THR A 179 -15.57 -4.47 -1.46
C THR A 179 -16.20 -5.10 -2.70
N MET A 180 -16.28 -4.35 -3.80
CA MET A 180 -16.88 -4.81 -5.05
C MET A 180 -15.79 -5.43 -5.93
N GLU A 181 -16.09 -6.60 -6.49
CA GLU A 181 -15.24 -7.22 -7.50
C GLU A 181 -15.24 -6.36 -8.77
N PRO A 182 -14.08 -5.96 -9.33
CA PRO A 182 -14.03 -5.30 -10.63
C PRO A 182 -14.67 -6.16 -11.72
N GLN A 183 -15.23 -5.51 -12.72
CA GLN A 183 -15.62 -6.19 -13.96
C GLN A 183 -14.43 -6.96 -14.55
N SER A 184 -14.63 -8.21 -14.95
CA SER A 184 -13.58 -9.04 -15.54
C SER A 184 -13.12 -8.52 -16.90
N ASP A 185 -14.01 -7.85 -17.63
CA ASP A 185 -13.75 -7.19 -18.90
C ASP A 185 -14.84 -6.13 -19.17
N ILE A 186 -14.70 -5.38 -20.28
CA ILE A 186 -15.70 -4.39 -20.70
C ILE A 186 -17.07 -5.01 -21.01
N ARG A 187 -17.16 -6.34 -21.09
CA ARG A 187 -18.36 -7.14 -21.33
C ARG A 187 -18.93 -7.80 -20.06
N ASP A 188 -18.33 -7.67 -18.87
CA ASP A 188 -18.85 -8.26 -17.62
C ASP A 188 -20.08 -7.49 -17.08
N ARG A 189 -21.15 -8.24 -16.83
CA ARG A 189 -22.50 -7.75 -16.50
C ARG A 189 -22.97 -8.17 -15.11
N THR A 190 -22.12 -8.81 -14.31
CA THR A 190 -22.53 -9.34 -13.00
C THR A 190 -22.98 -8.20 -12.07
N PRO A 191 -24.23 -8.19 -11.55
CA PRO A 191 -24.68 -7.17 -10.61
C PRO A 191 -23.78 -7.07 -9.38
N GLY A 192 -23.55 -5.85 -8.89
CA GLY A 192 -22.71 -5.61 -7.71
C GLY A 192 -21.20 -5.54 -7.98
N ARG A 193 -20.76 -5.61 -9.25
CA ARG A 193 -19.35 -5.42 -9.63
C ARG A 193 -18.97 -3.95 -9.81
N LEU A 194 -17.72 -3.61 -9.49
CA LEU A 194 -17.14 -2.28 -9.71
C LEU A 194 -16.90 -2.08 -11.21
N ALA A 195 -17.45 -1.01 -11.77
CA ALA A 195 -17.30 -0.71 -13.18
C ALA A 195 -15.83 -0.37 -13.51
N LEU A 196 -15.28 -0.99 -14.55
CA LEU A 196 -14.00 -0.56 -15.09
C LEU A 196 -14.21 0.81 -15.77
N SER A 197 -13.44 1.82 -15.37
CA SER A 197 -13.49 3.14 -15.99
C SER A 197 -12.88 3.06 -17.39
N GLY A 198 -13.72 2.73 -18.36
CA GLY A 198 -13.46 2.80 -19.80
C GLY A 198 -14.52 3.67 -20.43
N MET A 199 -14.08 4.75 -21.08
CA MET A 199 -14.89 5.72 -21.82
C MET A 199 -16.00 4.97 -22.60
N TYR A 200 -17.26 5.21 -22.21
CA TYR A 200 -18.51 4.78 -22.88
C TYR A 200 -19.20 3.47 -22.51
N GLY A 201 -18.76 2.69 -21.51
CA GLY A 201 -19.66 1.75 -20.81
C GLY A 201 -20.63 0.93 -21.69
N PHE A 202 -20.20 0.41 -22.86
CA PHE A 202 -21.06 -0.31 -23.81
C PHE A 202 -21.27 -1.76 -23.41
N GLY A 203 -21.60 -1.93 -22.14
CA GLY A 203 -21.65 -3.20 -21.52
C GLY A 203 -23.03 -3.85 -21.61
N GLN A 204 -24.00 -3.24 -20.96
CA GLN A 204 -25.28 -3.89 -20.72
C GLN A 204 -26.08 -4.08 -22.01
N ALA A 205 -26.42 -5.33 -22.33
CA ALA A 205 -27.49 -5.60 -23.27
C ALA A 205 -28.80 -5.22 -22.59
N PHE A 206 -29.57 -4.33 -23.19
CA PHE A 206 -30.87 -3.95 -22.65
C PHE A 206 -31.81 -5.16 -22.69
N THR A 207 -32.47 -5.41 -21.57
CA THR A 207 -33.61 -6.32 -21.51
C THR A 207 -34.88 -5.57 -21.87
N SER A 208 -35.96 -6.29 -22.21
CA SER A 208 -37.26 -5.66 -22.47
C SER A 208 -37.78 -4.89 -21.25
N THR A 209 -37.38 -5.26 -20.04
CA THR A 209 -37.70 -4.54 -18.79
C THR A 209 -36.93 -3.24 -18.60
N ASP A 210 -35.81 -3.06 -19.30
CA ASP A 210 -35.01 -1.82 -19.25
C ASP A 210 -35.51 -0.78 -20.26
N ALA A 211 -36.41 -1.17 -21.18
CA ALA A 211 -36.91 -0.28 -22.22
C ALA A 211 -37.80 0.82 -21.63
N LEU A 212 -37.45 2.07 -21.90
CA LEU A 212 -38.29 3.21 -21.59
C LEU A 212 -39.48 3.22 -22.54
N ALA A 213 -40.69 3.12 -21.99
CA ALA A 213 -41.93 3.12 -22.75
C ALA A 213 -42.50 4.54 -22.85
N PHE A 214 -42.92 4.92 -24.06
CA PHE A 214 -43.58 6.17 -24.36
C PHE A 214 -44.83 5.92 -25.21
N GLU A 215 -45.87 6.69 -24.99
CA GLU A 215 -47.11 6.64 -25.77
C GLU A 215 -46.96 7.40 -27.10
N GLY A 216 -46.22 8.51 -27.13
CA GLY A 216 -45.98 9.24 -28.38
C GLY A 216 -45.23 10.56 -28.20
N LEU A 217 -45.63 11.60 -28.93
CA LEU A 217 -44.91 12.89 -28.93
C LEU A 217 -44.84 13.53 -27.53
N SER A 218 -45.97 13.57 -26.81
CA SER A 218 -46.11 14.40 -25.60
C SER A 218 -45.22 13.96 -24.44
N ASP A 219 -45.11 12.67 -24.18
CA ASP A 219 -44.32 12.14 -23.06
C ASP A 219 -42.85 11.95 -23.47
N PHE A 220 -42.59 11.61 -24.73
CA PHE A 220 -41.22 11.55 -25.25
C PHE A 220 -40.51 12.91 -25.17
N VAL A 221 -41.17 14.03 -25.51
CA VAL A 221 -40.54 15.36 -25.39
C VAL A 221 -40.29 15.79 -23.95
N GLU A 222 -41.12 15.36 -22.99
CA GLU A 222 -40.85 15.61 -21.57
C GLU A 222 -39.61 14.87 -21.07
N TRP A 223 -39.40 13.64 -21.56
CA TRP A 223 -38.16 12.92 -21.32
C TRP A 223 -36.96 13.60 -21.98
N LEU A 224 -37.10 14.06 -23.23
CA LEU A 224 -36.04 14.79 -23.93
C LEU A 224 -35.59 16.05 -23.20
N LYS A 225 -36.43 16.70 -22.38
CA LYS A 225 -36.02 17.86 -21.56
C LYS A 225 -34.99 17.50 -20.49
N LYS A 226 -35.02 16.27 -19.97
CA LYS A 226 -34.24 15.86 -18.78
C LYS A 226 -33.15 14.84 -19.09
N VAL A 227 -33.21 14.18 -20.24
CA VAL A 227 -32.29 13.10 -20.61
C VAL A 227 -30.82 13.57 -20.67
N THR A 228 -29.94 12.76 -20.10
CA THR A 228 -28.47 12.95 -20.12
C THR A 228 -27.86 12.19 -21.29
N PRO A 229 -26.57 12.42 -21.63
CA PRO A 229 -25.92 11.65 -22.67
C PRO A 229 -25.84 10.17 -22.28
N GLY A 230 -26.07 9.28 -23.23
CA GLY A 230 -26.11 7.85 -22.99
C GLY A 230 -26.84 7.09 -24.08
N ARG A 231 -26.87 5.76 -23.93
CA ARG A 231 -27.63 4.84 -24.79
C ARG A 231 -28.85 4.36 -24.02
N TYR A 232 -30.01 4.34 -24.68
CA TYR A 232 -31.29 3.97 -24.07
C TYR A 232 -32.02 2.97 -24.94
N ALA A 233 -32.55 1.89 -24.36
CA ALA A 233 -33.60 1.10 -25.00
C ALA A 233 -34.93 1.84 -24.85
N VAL A 234 -35.64 1.97 -25.96
CA VAL A 234 -36.84 2.79 -26.04
C VAL A 234 -37.91 2.08 -26.88
N SER A 235 -39.13 2.08 -26.36
CA SER A 235 -40.36 1.65 -27.04
C SER A 235 -41.31 2.85 -27.10
N ILE A 236 -41.78 3.22 -28.28
CA ILE A 236 -42.73 4.31 -28.50
C ILE A 236 -43.93 3.73 -29.25
N THR A 237 -45.12 3.79 -28.65
CA THR A 237 -46.37 3.26 -29.22
C THR A 237 -46.76 3.96 -30.51
N ASP A 238 -46.76 5.30 -30.53
CA ASP A 238 -47.00 6.12 -31.73
C ASP A 238 -45.79 7.03 -32.00
N SER A 239 -44.93 6.61 -32.94
CA SER A 239 -43.75 7.39 -33.35
C SER A 239 -43.99 8.25 -34.59
N SER A 240 -45.21 8.28 -35.14
CA SER A 240 -45.51 8.91 -36.43
C SER A 240 -45.25 10.42 -36.46
N GLN A 241 -45.43 11.10 -35.33
CA GLN A 241 -45.16 12.52 -35.15
C GLN A 241 -43.71 12.84 -34.78
N LEU A 242 -42.93 11.82 -34.38
CA LEU A 242 -41.55 11.96 -33.92
C LEU A 242 -40.55 11.63 -35.04
N LEU A 243 -40.78 10.50 -35.69
CA LEU A 243 -39.84 9.84 -36.58
C LEU A 243 -40.54 9.55 -37.91
N THR A 244 -40.23 10.35 -38.92
CA THR A 244 -40.86 10.22 -40.25
C THR A 244 -40.71 8.81 -40.79
N GLY A 245 -41.82 8.25 -41.29
CA GLY A 245 -41.85 6.93 -41.92
C GLY A 245 -41.93 5.76 -40.94
N THR A 246 -42.22 6.03 -39.66
CA THR A 246 -42.48 4.99 -38.66
C THR A 246 -43.87 5.16 -38.05
N THR A 247 -44.51 4.05 -37.71
CA THR A 247 -45.75 4.02 -36.93
C THR A 247 -45.48 3.65 -35.47
N GLN A 248 -44.45 2.82 -35.24
CA GLN A 248 -43.95 2.44 -33.93
C GLN A 248 -42.42 2.53 -33.91
N PHE A 249 -41.85 2.85 -32.76
CA PHE A 249 -40.40 2.75 -32.56
C PHE A 249 -40.10 1.74 -31.47
N ASN A 250 -39.31 0.72 -31.80
CA ASN A 250 -38.77 -0.21 -30.81
C ASN A 250 -37.28 -0.34 -31.11
N GLY A 251 -36.42 0.17 -30.25
CA GLY A 251 -35.00 0.17 -30.57
C GLY A 251 -34.12 0.90 -29.60
N ILE A 252 -32.97 1.34 -30.11
CA ILE A 252 -31.95 2.01 -29.33
C ILE A 252 -31.87 3.48 -29.72
N ILE A 253 -31.81 4.36 -28.74
CA ILE A 253 -31.56 5.78 -28.94
C ILE A 253 -30.25 6.15 -28.25
N ASP A 254 -29.29 6.63 -29.04
CA ASP A 254 -28.07 7.26 -28.53
C ASP A 254 -28.31 8.75 -28.39
N VAL A 255 -28.13 9.28 -27.18
CA VAL A 255 -28.27 10.69 -26.85
C VAL A 255 -26.90 11.28 -26.62
N MET A 256 -26.61 12.37 -27.31
CA MET A 256 -25.42 13.17 -27.13
C MET A 256 -25.83 14.61 -26.84
N TRP A 257 -25.07 15.30 -25.99
CA TRP A 257 -25.15 16.75 -25.92
C TRP A 257 -24.27 17.33 -27.02
N SER A 258 -24.83 18.22 -27.81
CA SER A 258 -24.07 18.98 -28.80
C SER A 258 -22.95 19.75 -28.07
N PRO A 259 -21.72 19.81 -28.58
CA PRO A 259 -20.68 20.67 -28.01
C PRO A 259 -20.91 22.16 -28.32
N TYR A 260 -21.87 22.49 -29.18
CA TYR A 260 -22.18 23.85 -29.62
C TYR A 260 -23.59 24.27 -29.22
N ALA A 261 -23.80 25.59 -29.07
CA ALA A 261 -25.10 26.22 -28.82
C ALA A 261 -25.80 25.74 -27.54
N ASN A 262 -25.06 25.58 -26.44
CA ASN A 262 -25.61 25.39 -25.10
C ASN A 262 -25.41 26.65 -24.25
N SER A 263 -26.34 26.90 -23.32
CA SER A 263 -26.07 27.81 -22.21
C SER A 263 -25.25 27.07 -21.14
N GLU A 264 -24.09 27.60 -20.77
CA GLU A 264 -23.21 27.02 -19.72
C GLU A 264 -23.85 27.08 -18.32
N SER A 265 -24.72 28.06 -18.08
CA SER A 265 -25.37 28.28 -16.77
C SER A 265 -26.65 27.48 -16.57
N ASP A 266 -27.26 26.95 -17.64
CA ASP A 266 -28.50 26.16 -17.56
C ASP A 266 -28.21 24.68 -17.83
N THR A 267 -28.29 23.86 -16.78
CA THR A 267 -28.05 22.42 -16.85
C THR A 267 -29.20 21.65 -17.52
N VAL A 268 -30.35 22.28 -17.73
CA VAL A 268 -31.57 21.69 -18.31
C VAL A 268 -31.69 22.02 -19.80
N ARG A 269 -31.39 23.26 -20.20
CA ARG A 269 -31.45 23.74 -21.59
C ARG A 269 -30.23 23.35 -22.42
N LYS A 270 -29.94 22.04 -22.48
CA LYS A 270 -28.89 21.49 -23.34
C LYS A 270 -29.43 21.11 -24.71
N PHE A 271 -28.70 21.51 -25.76
CA PHE A 271 -28.95 21.06 -27.11
C PHE A 271 -28.55 19.58 -27.24
N LYS A 272 -29.54 18.75 -27.55
CA LYS A 272 -29.40 17.31 -27.68
C LYS A 272 -29.43 16.89 -29.15
N THR A 273 -28.52 16.00 -29.51
CA THR A 273 -28.53 15.28 -30.77
C THR A 273 -28.75 13.81 -30.48
N LEU A 274 -29.59 13.16 -31.27
CA LEU A 274 -29.93 11.76 -31.06
C LEU A 274 -29.77 10.96 -32.36
N MET A 275 -29.27 9.74 -32.22
CA MET A 275 -29.30 8.72 -33.26
C MET A 275 -30.26 7.62 -32.83
N CYS A 276 -31.35 7.45 -33.57
CA CYS A 276 -32.40 6.48 -33.27
C CYS A 276 -32.25 5.31 -34.22
N TYR A 277 -31.97 4.12 -33.67
CA TYR A 277 -31.80 2.87 -34.40
C TYR A 277 -33.05 2.01 -34.17
N ASN A 278 -33.98 2.00 -35.13
CA ASN A 278 -35.19 1.21 -35.03
C ASN A 278 -34.90 -0.27 -35.32
N GLN A 279 -35.45 -1.17 -34.50
CA GLN A 279 -35.45 -2.62 -34.72
C GLN A 279 -36.47 -2.98 -35.80
N TYR A 280 -36.25 -4.09 -36.51
CA TYR A 280 -37.21 -4.63 -37.48
C TYR A 280 -38.60 -4.77 -36.85
N TYR A 281 -39.58 -4.05 -37.36
CA TYR A 281 -40.98 -4.36 -37.08
C TYR A 281 -41.85 -4.01 -38.30
N GLN A 282 -42.56 -5.01 -38.84
CA GLN A 282 -43.49 -4.87 -39.97
C GLN A 282 -42.92 -4.15 -41.22
N GLY A 283 -41.61 -4.23 -41.45
CA GLY A 283 -40.94 -3.61 -42.61
C GLY A 283 -40.39 -2.20 -42.36
N GLU A 284 -40.56 -1.64 -41.16
CA GLU A 284 -39.99 -0.34 -40.80
C GLU A 284 -38.57 -0.53 -40.22
N HIS A 285 -37.53 0.05 -40.87
CA HIS A 285 -36.13 -0.19 -40.48
C HIS A 285 -35.23 1.04 -40.58
N CYS A 286 -35.65 2.11 -39.91
CA CYS A 286 -35.04 3.40 -40.12
C CYS A 286 -33.94 3.70 -39.08
N ILE A 287 -32.90 4.40 -39.54
CA ILE A 287 -32.00 5.16 -38.69
C ILE A 287 -32.36 6.62 -38.83
N HIS A 288 -32.70 7.28 -37.74
CA HIS A 288 -33.01 8.70 -37.71
C HIS A 288 -31.93 9.49 -36.99
N TYR A 289 -31.68 10.69 -37.49
CA TYR A 289 -30.97 11.72 -36.76
C TYR A 289 -31.97 12.75 -36.26
N MET A 290 -31.97 12.98 -34.95
CA MET A 290 -32.85 13.94 -34.29
C MET A 290 -32.06 15.06 -33.62
N GLN A 291 -32.69 16.22 -33.55
CA GLN A 291 -32.19 17.39 -32.85
C GLN A 291 -33.28 17.92 -31.93
N TYR A 292 -32.93 18.18 -30.69
CA TYR A 292 -33.83 18.77 -29.70
C TYR A 292 -33.13 19.91 -28.98
N ARG A 293 -33.59 21.15 -29.22
CA ARG A 293 -32.93 22.35 -28.70
C ARG A 293 -33.93 23.34 -28.13
N TYR A 294 -33.49 24.05 -27.09
CA TYR A 294 -34.20 25.22 -26.62
C TYR A 294 -33.93 26.39 -27.55
N ASN A 295 -34.95 27.20 -27.83
CA ASN A 295 -34.80 28.45 -28.56
C ASN A 295 -35.13 29.61 -27.62
N ASP A 296 -34.11 30.42 -27.31
CA ASP A 296 -34.24 31.56 -26.40
C ASP A 296 -35.08 32.69 -27.00
N SER A 297 -35.16 32.79 -28.33
CA SER A 297 -35.86 33.89 -29.00
C SER A 297 -37.39 33.82 -28.90
N ASP A 298 -37.94 32.60 -28.84
CA ASP A 298 -39.38 32.34 -28.76
C ASP A 298 -39.78 31.58 -27.47
N ASN A 299 -38.81 31.37 -26.56
CA ASN A 299 -38.98 30.67 -25.29
C ASN A 299 -39.63 29.29 -25.47
N SER A 300 -39.21 28.56 -26.51
CA SER A 300 -39.80 27.27 -26.90
C SER A 300 -38.76 26.16 -27.07
N TRP A 301 -39.22 24.91 -27.03
CA TRP A 301 -38.41 23.76 -27.40
C TRP A 301 -38.71 23.38 -28.85
N ASN A 302 -37.67 23.30 -29.65
CA ASN A 302 -37.75 22.93 -31.06
C ASN A 302 -37.14 21.55 -31.28
N MET A 303 -37.91 20.68 -31.94
CA MET A 303 -37.49 19.34 -32.32
C MET A 303 -37.47 19.22 -33.84
N SER A 304 -36.46 18.56 -34.39
CA SER A 304 -36.45 18.12 -35.78
C SER A 304 -35.93 16.69 -35.88
N SER A 305 -36.43 15.95 -36.86
CA SER A 305 -35.97 14.61 -37.19
C SER A 305 -35.73 14.50 -38.70
N ARG A 306 -34.74 13.71 -39.09
CA ARG A 306 -34.50 13.34 -40.49
C ARG A 306 -34.12 11.88 -40.59
N VAL A 307 -34.59 11.22 -41.63
CA VAL A 307 -34.20 9.86 -41.97
C VAL A 307 -32.78 9.87 -42.54
N VAL A 308 -31.91 9.01 -42.01
CA VAL A 308 -30.55 8.76 -42.53
C VAL A 308 -30.56 7.54 -43.45
N VAL A 309 -31.20 6.45 -43.00
CA VAL A 309 -31.41 5.21 -43.77
C VAL A 309 -32.82 4.72 -43.44
N TYR A 310 -33.56 4.22 -44.44
CA TYR A 310 -34.96 3.81 -44.27
C TYR A 310 -35.12 2.28 -44.08
N ASP A 311 -34.27 1.48 -44.75
CA ASP A 311 -34.05 0.02 -44.59
C ASP A 311 -32.96 -0.47 -45.59
N GLY A 312 -32.70 -1.79 -45.67
CA GLY A 312 -31.75 -2.37 -46.63
C GLY A 312 -32.17 -2.23 -48.10
N ASP A 313 -33.47 -2.36 -48.37
CA ASP A 313 -34.06 -2.12 -49.70
C ASP A 313 -33.97 -0.64 -50.08
N SER A 314 -33.88 0.25 -49.10
CA SER A 314 -33.79 1.69 -49.26
C SER A 314 -32.36 2.15 -49.44
N LEU A 315 -31.39 1.46 -48.83
CA LEU A 315 -29.99 1.61 -49.21
C LEU A 315 -29.80 1.13 -50.65
N ALA A 316 -30.34 -0.04 -51.01
CA ALA A 316 -30.31 -0.54 -52.38
C ALA A 316 -31.00 0.44 -53.34
N TYR A 317 -32.18 0.93 -52.99
CA TYR A 317 -32.93 1.95 -53.74
C TYR A 317 -32.12 3.23 -53.88
N LEU A 318 -31.53 3.76 -52.80
CA LEU A 318 -30.70 4.97 -52.79
C LEU A 318 -29.50 4.82 -53.72
N LEU A 319 -28.81 3.68 -53.65
CA LEU A 319 -27.65 3.34 -54.49
C LEU A 319 -28.04 2.98 -55.93
N SER A 320 -29.30 2.64 -56.20
CA SER A 320 -29.80 2.31 -57.54
C SER A 320 -30.68 3.41 -58.15
N ARG A 321 -30.78 4.60 -57.53
CA ARG A 321 -31.68 5.65 -58.00
C ARG A 321 -31.27 6.13 -59.38
N MET A 322 -32.28 6.28 -60.23
CA MET A 322 -32.11 6.89 -61.54
C MET A 322 -32.96 8.16 -61.65
N ALA A 323 -32.47 9.15 -62.40
CA ALA A 323 -33.11 10.42 -62.71
C ALA A 323 -33.30 10.56 -64.23
N GLY A 324 -34.14 11.51 -64.65
CA GLY A 324 -34.57 11.71 -66.05
C GLY A 324 -36.00 11.22 -66.31
N SER A 325 -36.64 11.74 -67.36
CA SER A 325 -38.01 11.39 -67.76
C SER A 325 -38.01 10.48 -69.00
N GLY A 326 -38.54 9.25 -68.86
CA GLY A 326 -38.73 8.31 -69.98
C GLY A 326 -38.30 6.87 -69.68
N SER A 327 -38.69 5.93 -70.56
CA SER A 327 -38.40 4.50 -70.41
C SER A 327 -36.99 4.09 -70.85
N TYR A 328 -36.31 4.91 -71.66
CA TYR A 328 -35.02 4.58 -72.28
C TYR A 328 -33.85 5.50 -71.91
N TYR A 329 -34.13 6.72 -71.43
CA TYR A 329 -33.11 7.71 -71.04
C TYR A 329 -33.19 8.01 -69.55
N LYS A 330 -32.67 7.08 -68.75
CA LYS A 330 -32.47 7.28 -67.31
C LYS A 330 -30.98 7.31 -67.01
N TYR A 331 -30.57 8.17 -66.09
CA TYR A 331 -29.18 8.33 -65.66
C TYR A 331 -29.07 8.22 -64.14
N PRO A 332 -27.89 7.92 -63.57
CA PRO A 332 -27.70 7.81 -62.12
C PRO A 332 -28.13 9.09 -61.40
N ALA A 333 -28.87 8.96 -60.30
CA ALA A 333 -29.22 10.09 -59.44
C ALA A 333 -28.00 10.55 -58.62
N VAL A 334 -28.10 11.72 -57.99
CA VAL A 334 -27.07 12.21 -57.06
C VAL A 334 -26.87 11.21 -55.91
N GLY A 335 -25.61 10.89 -55.62
CA GLY A 335 -25.19 9.90 -54.63
C GLY A 335 -25.03 8.47 -55.19
N VAL A 336 -25.40 8.21 -56.44
CA VAL A 336 -25.27 6.88 -57.04
C VAL A 336 -23.86 6.65 -57.59
N PRO A 337 -23.20 5.54 -57.22
CA PRO A 337 -21.91 5.18 -57.78
C PRO A 337 -22.08 4.57 -59.19
N ILE A 338 -21.16 4.90 -60.10
CA ILE A 338 -21.06 4.31 -61.43
C ILE A 338 -19.65 3.93 -61.79
N MET A 339 -19.51 2.90 -62.63
CA MET A 339 -18.27 2.61 -63.33
C MET A 339 -18.33 3.26 -64.71
N ALA A 340 -17.35 4.10 -65.03
CA ALA A 340 -17.30 4.82 -66.29
C ALA A 340 -15.86 5.00 -66.75
N ALA A 341 -15.67 5.33 -68.03
CA ALA A 341 -14.37 5.71 -68.57
C ALA A 341 -14.30 7.22 -68.78
N TYR A 342 -13.30 7.86 -68.18
CA TYR A 342 -13.01 9.28 -68.36
C TYR A 342 -12.07 9.50 -69.54
N GLN A 343 -12.44 10.38 -70.47
CA GLN A 343 -11.68 10.67 -71.69
C GLN A 343 -10.94 12.03 -71.68
N GLY A 344 -10.60 12.55 -70.49
CA GLY A 344 -9.93 13.86 -70.37
C GLY A 344 -10.89 15.04 -70.56
N GLU A 345 -10.39 16.27 -70.42
CA GLU A 345 -11.22 17.50 -70.45
C GLU A 345 -11.78 17.81 -71.84
N SER A 346 -11.06 17.43 -72.90
CA SER A 346 -11.49 17.58 -74.30
C SER A 346 -10.95 16.43 -75.16
N PHE A 347 -11.52 16.20 -76.34
CA PHE A 347 -11.10 15.08 -77.20
C PHE A 347 -9.65 15.28 -77.65
N GLY A 348 -8.80 14.27 -77.39
CA GLY A 348 -7.36 14.35 -77.66
C GLY A 348 -6.54 15.11 -76.61
N ALA A 349 -7.17 15.62 -75.54
CA ALA A 349 -6.44 16.15 -74.39
C ALA A 349 -5.84 15.02 -73.56
N ASP A 350 -4.78 15.36 -72.83
CA ASP A 350 -4.13 14.43 -71.92
C ASP A 350 -5.11 14.05 -70.79
N ALA A 351 -5.55 12.78 -70.78
CA ALA A 351 -6.49 12.30 -69.79
C ALA A 351 -5.68 11.75 -68.60
N SER A 352 -6.00 12.21 -67.39
CA SER A 352 -5.50 11.63 -66.15
C SER A 352 -6.61 11.63 -65.12
N LEU A 353 -6.63 10.61 -64.26
CA LEU A 353 -7.65 10.44 -63.23
C LEU A 353 -6.99 10.13 -61.89
N GLY A 354 -7.26 10.98 -60.90
CA GLY A 354 -6.92 10.77 -59.50
C GLY A 354 -8.14 10.52 -58.64
N LEU A 355 -7.94 9.84 -57.51
CA LEU A 355 -8.92 9.76 -56.45
C LEU A 355 -9.32 11.18 -55.99
N GLY A 356 -10.62 11.46 -55.93
CA GLY A 356 -11.19 12.74 -55.53
C GLY A 356 -11.33 13.76 -56.66
N ASP A 357 -10.86 13.47 -57.87
CA ASP A 357 -11.02 14.41 -59.00
C ASP A 357 -12.49 14.58 -59.37
N ILE A 358 -12.91 15.83 -59.58
CA ILE A 358 -14.25 16.15 -60.02
C ILE A 358 -14.24 16.36 -61.53
N VAL A 359 -14.95 15.49 -62.25
CA VAL A 359 -15.02 15.51 -63.71
C VAL A 359 -16.45 15.76 -64.19
N PRO A 360 -16.63 16.44 -65.34
CA PRO A 360 -17.93 16.58 -65.96
C PRO A 360 -18.43 15.22 -66.50
N GLY A 361 -19.70 14.89 -66.25
CA GLY A 361 -20.31 13.64 -66.72
C GLY A 361 -20.36 13.53 -68.25
N SER A 362 -20.34 14.65 -68.97
CA SER A 362 -20.23 14.69 -70.44
C SER A 362 -18.89 14.15 -70.97
N ARG A 363 -17.94 13.87 -70.08
CA ARG A 363 -16.64 13.28 -70.39
C ARG A 363 -16.51 11.85 -69.85
N LEU A 364 -17.61 11.28 -69.36
CA LEU A 364 -17.69 9.92 -68.86
C LEU A 364 -18.50 9.05 -69.83
N GLY A 365 -17.86 7.99 -70.33
CA GLY A 365 -18.50 6.97 -71.15
C GLY A 365 -18.97 5.78 -70.28
N PRO A 366 -20.18 5.25 -70.48
CA PRO A 366 -20.67 4.11 -69.73
C PRO A 366 -19.87 2.84 -70.05
N LEU A 367 -19.56 2.05 -69.04
CA LEU A 367 -18.90 0.75 -69.18
C LEU A 367 -19.95 -0.36 -69.29
N ALA A 368 -19.84 -1.20 -70.31
CA ALA A 368 -20.62 -2.43 -70.46
C ALA A 368 -19.70 -3.64 -70.54
N MET A 369 -20.04 -4.73 -69.86
CA MET A 369 -19.37 -6.02 -69.99
C MET A 369 -20.36 -7.05 -70.51
N SER A 370 -19.99 -7.81 -71.52
CA SER A 370 -20.86 -8.81 -72.15
C SER A 370 -20.09 -10.07 -72.53
N ALA A 371 -20.79 -11.20 -72.61
CA ALA A 371 -20.24 -12.46 -73.12
C ALA A 371 -21.30 -13.15 -73.98
N ARG A 372 -20.88 -13.92 -74.98
CA ARG A 372 -21.80 -14.73 -75.78
C ARG A 372 -22.38 -15.85 -74.92
N VAL A 373 -23.67 -16.07 -75.03
CA VAL A 373 -24.38 -17.18 -74.38
C VAL A 373 -24.82 -18.16 -75.47
N SER A 374 -24.63 -19.47 -75.23
CA SER A 374 -25.13 -20.52 -76.13
C SER A 374 -26.65 -20.66 -76.05
N ASP A 375 -27.23 -21.39 -76.98
CA ASP A 375 -28.68 -21.71 -76.99
C ASP A 375 -29.13 -22.54 -75.77
N THR A 376 -28.18 -23.03 -74.97
CA THR A 376 -28.39 -23.78 -73.72
C THR A 376 -28.15 -22.94 -72.46
N GLY A 377 -27.89 -21.64 -72.59
CA GLY A 377 -27.67 -20.74 -71.45
C GLY A 377 -26.25 -20.79 -70.86
N THR A 378 -25.29 -21.42 -71.52
CA THR A 378 -23.90 -21.49 -71.06
C THR A 378 -23.06 -20.36 -71.68
N TYR A 379 -22.19 -19.72 -70.90
CA TYR A 379 -21.26 -18.72 -71.43
C TYR A 379 -20.27 -19.37 -72.40
N ALA A 380 -20.26 -18.89 -73.65
CA ALA A 380 -19.54 -19.49 -74.78
C ALA A 380 -18.36 -18.62 -75.27
N SER A 381 -18.06 -17.52 -74.58
CA SER A 381 -16.89 -16.68 -74.87
C SER A 381 -16.31 -16.07 -73.60
N SER A 382 -15.05 -15.63 -73.68
CA SER A 382 -14.49 -14.69 -72.72
C SER A 382 -15.31 -13.39 -72.68
N PRO A 383 -15.40 -12.72 -71.52
CA PRO A 383 -16.09 -11.43 -71.41
C PRO A 383 -15.39 -10.37 -72.25
N GLN A 384 -16.19 -9.55 -72.93
CA GLN A 384 -15.79 -8.38 -73.68
C GLN A 384 -16.20 -7.14 -72.89
N VAL A 385 -15.31 -6.14 -72.88
CA VAL A 385 -15.55 -4.85 -72.25
C VAL A 385 -15.75 -3.81 -73.35
N VAL A 386 -16.85 -3.08 -73.29
CA VAL A 386 -17.22 -2.03 -74.25
C VAL A 386 -17.42 -0.73 -73.50
N ILE A 387 -16.84 0.35 -74.01
CA ILE A 387 -17.08 1.71 -73.50
C ILE A 387 -18.00 2.42 -74.47
N GLY A 388 -19.13 2.91 -73.99
CA GLY A 388 -20.00 3.80 -74.76
C GLY A 388 -19.28 5.11 -75.05
N GLY A 389 -19.41 5.61 -76.27
CA GLY A 389 -18.78 6.87 -76.66
C GLY A 389 -19.30 8.02 -75.80
N ALA A 390 -18.38 8.78 -75.20
CA ALA A 390 -18.70 9.95 -74.38
C ALA A 390 -19.18 11.18 -75.22
N GLY A 391 -19.88 10.90 -76.32
CA GLY A 391 -20.61 11.85 -77.16
C GLY A 391 -22.02 11.37 -77.52
N GLU A 392 -22.29 10.06 -77.43
CA GLU A 392 -23.60 9.46 -77.75
C GLU A 392 -24.37 9.05 -76.48
N TYR A 393 -23.69 8.71 -75.38
CA TYR A 393 -24.30 8.17 -74.16
C TYR A 393 -23.71 8.78 -72.88
N ASN A 394 -23.71 10.10 -72.79
CA ASN A 394 -23.10 10.84 -71.69
C ASN A 394 -23.91 10.87 -70.40
N PHE A 395 -23.19 10.95 -69.27
CA PHE A 395 -23.80 11.20 -67.98
C PHE A 395 -24.02 12.71 -67.74
N PRO A 396 -25.15 13.14 -67.16
CA PRO A 396 -25.35 14.56 -66.83
C PRO A 396 -24.69 14.93 -65.50
N GLY A 397 -24.36 16.22 -65.36
CA GLY A 397 -23.87 16.79 -64.10
C GLY A 397 -22.39 16.54 -63.84
N ARG A 398 -22.01 16.51 -62.55
CA ARG A 398 -20.62 16.36 -62.11
C ARG A 398 -20.43 15.12 -61.24
N TYR A 399 -19.26 14.52 -61.36
CA TYR A 399 -18.92 13.27 -60.69
C TYR A 399 -17.59 13.40 -59.98
N THR A 400 -17.50 12.83 -58.78
CA THR A 400 -16.23 12.67 -58.06
C THR A 400 -15.69 11.27 -58.31
N ALA A 401 -14.42 11.18 -58.69
CA ALA A 401 -13.72 9.92 -58.84
C ALA A 401 -13.45 9.28 -57.46
N LEU A 402 -13.89 8.04 -57.29
CA LEU A 402 -13.63 7.19 -56.13
C LEU A 402 -12.45 6.23 -56.36
N SER A 403 -11.76 6.37 -57.50
CA SER A 403 -10.58 5.60 -57.87
C SER A 403 -9.71 6.38 -58.87
N GLY A 404 -8.39 6.15 -58.85
CA GLY A 404 -7.44 6.77 -59.77
C GLY A 404 -6.11 7.06 -59.07
N THR A 405 -5.02 7.21 -59.84
CA THR A 405 -3.65 7.31 -59.30
C THR A 405 -2.83 8.48 -59.87
N ARG A 406 -3.35 9.22 -60.86
CA ARG A 406 -2.67 10.34 -61.59
C ARG A 406 -1.32 10.05 -62.26
N ILE A 407 -0.71 8.89 -62.02
CA ILE A 407 0.61 8.50 -62.54
C ILE A 407 0.60 8.07 -64.01
N SER A 408 -0.59 7.97 -64.62
CA SER A 408 -0.74 7.60 -66.02
C SER A 408 -1.58 8.67 -66.70
N HIS A 409 -1.00 9.29 -67.71
CA HIS A 409 -1.63 10.29 -68.55
C HIS A 409 -1.33 9.98 -70.01
N ASP A 410 -2.35 10.01 -70.86
CA ASP A 410 -2.25 9.72 -72.29
C ASP A 410 -3.34 10.50 -73.02
N THR A 411 -3.05 10.99 -74.23
CA THR A 411 -3.99 11.70 -75.11
C THR A 411 -4.90 10.75 -75.90
N THR A 412 -4.61 9.45 -75.87
CA THR A 412 -5.29 8.42 -76.67
C THR A 412 -6.05 7.39 -75.84
N ARG A 413 -6.00 7.48 -74.50
CA ARG A 413 -6.63 6.52 -73.59
C ARG A 413 -7.70 7.16 -72.72
N GLY A 414 -8.77 6.42 -72.47
CA GLY A 414 -9.71 6.70 -71.39
C GLY A 414 -9.35 5.92 -70.13
N TYR A 415 -9.64 6.49 -68.96
CA TYR A 415 -9.37 5.87 -67.66
C TYR A 415 -10.67 5.36 -67.05
N ILE A 416 -10.77 4.05 -66.87
CA ILE A 416 -11.91 3.43 -66.19
C ILE A 416 -11.76 3.68 -64.69
N GLY A 417 -12.82 4.18 -64.07
CA GLY A 417 -12.88 4.42 -62.64
C GLY A 417 -14.28 4.27 -62.08
N LEU A 418 -14.33 4.12 -60.77
CA LEU A 418 -15.55 4.28 -59.99
C LEU A 418 -15.75 5.77 -59.73
N PHE A 419 -16.98 6.24 -59.92
CA PHE A 419 -17.38 7.63 -59.71
C PHE A 419 -18.65 7.68 -58.89
N VAL A 420 -18.89 8.78 -58.18
CA VAL A 420 -20.19 9.09 -57.57
C VAL A 420 -20.70 10.42 -58.09
N ARG A 421 -21.98 10.46 -58.45
CA ARG A 421 -22.61 11.70 -58.90
C ARG A 421 -22.80 12.65 -57.72
N ILE A 422 -22.38 13.91 -57.87
CA ILE A 422 -22.51 14.94 -56.82
C ILE A 422 -23.48 16.07 -57.20
N GLU A 423 -23.75 16.25 -58.50
CA GLU A 423 -24.63 17.30 -59.05
C GLU A 423 -25.41 16.76 -60.26
#